data_AF-A0A9R1R9N2-F1
#
_entry.id   AF-A0A9R1R9N2-F1
#
_cell.length_a   1.000
_cell.length_b   1.000
_cell.length_c   1.000
_cell.angle_alpha   90.00
_cell.angle_beta   90.00
_cell.angle_gamma   90.00
#
_symmetry.space_group_name_H-M   'P 1'
#
loop_
_entity.id
_entity.type
_entity.pdbx_description
1 polymer ?
#
loop_
_entity_poly.entity_id
_entity_poly.type
_entity_poly.pdbx_seq_one_letter_code
_entity_poly.pdbx_strand_id
1 'polypeptide(L)'
;MAAAAKLSVSSQAFAALLDCCGTAAGDCDGLLFGRAARPTAPPSFSDDDDSGATSSAPTLSICITGHASLARPSSLSDALGRFQPYSPARPATVGFFSSRRSAARRPSMREVAVARSLSKSLALTHPLVFLLVAPSASSNLSIHSFDYRAFLLVDSRLFPTSLQVVNVGPGFRGQYHTFAAESPMPWLPRPPAKGFSIGDQKAMEGMMDAFGLGRVEALVASATGQATEVEEMYSGMLRRLERLAREAEGGKKLVRRQERKNILERRKIAGLE
;
A
#
# COMPACT_ATOMS: atom_id res chain seq x y z
N MET A 1 -21.07 14.87 5.61
CA MET A 1 -21.20 13.47 5.16
C MET A 1 -19.81 12.96 4.84
N ALA A 2 -19.37 11.84 5.44
CA ALA A 2 -18.11 11.23 5.01
C ALA A 2 -18.27 10.84 3.53
N ALA A 3 -17.43 11.39 2.66
CA ALA A 3 -17.38 10.95 1.27
C ALA A 3 -17.23 9.42 1.27
N ALA A 4 -18.11 8.71 0.56
CA ALA A 4 -18.10 7.26 0.48
C ALA A 4 -16.77 6.82 -0.14
N ALA A 5 -15.79 6.49 0.71
CA ALA A 5 -14.47 6.06 0.33
C ALA A 5 -14.32 4.57 0.62
N LYS A 6 -14.06 3.79 -0.43
CA LYS A 6 -13.73 2.37 -0.31
C LYS A 6 -12.27 2.25 0.12
N LEU A 7 -12.01 1.62 1.26
CA LEU A 7 -10.66 1.34 1.73
C LEU A 7 -10.34 -0.14 1.53
N SER A 8 -9.26 -0.43 0.82
CA SER A 8 -8.76 -1.78 0.59
C SER A 8 -7.28 -1.92 0.93
N VAL A 9 -6.88 -3.15 1.24
CA VAL A 9 -5.48 -3.54 1.41
C VAL A 9 -5.28 -4.91 0.76
N SER A 10 -4.12 -5.12 0.13
CA SER A 10 -3.79 -6.45 -0.39
C SER A 10 -3.47 -7.41 0.76
N SER A 11 -3.82 -8.70 0.61
CA SER A 11 -3.54 -9.72 1.63
C SER A 11 -2.06 -9.80 1.99
N GLN A 12 -1.16 -9.69 1.01
CA GLN A 12 0.29 -9.68 1.23
C GLN A 12 0.77 -8.45 2.01
N ALA A 13 0.26 -7.25 1.71
CA ALA A 13 0.65 -6.04 2.41
C ALA A 13 0.13 -6.05 3.85
N PHE A 14 -1.09 -6.56 4.05
CA PHE A 14 -1.69 -6.69 5.37
C PHE A 14 -0.96 -7.75 6.22
N ALA A 15 -0.65 -8.92 5.66
CA ALA A 15 0.12 -9.95 6.34
C ALA A 15 1.51 -9.44 6.78
N ALA A 16 2.22 -8.74 5.88
CA ALA A 16 3.52 -8.13 6.21
C ALA A 16 3.40 -7.08 7.33
N LEU A 17 2.30 -6.31 7.36
CA LEU A 17 2.04 -5.34 8.42
C LEU A 17 1.79 -6.03 9.76
N LEU A 18 0.96 -7.08 9.80
CA LEU A 18 0.69 -7.84 11.01
C LEU A 18 1.95 -8.53 11.54
N ASP A 19 2.77 -9.12 10.66
CA ASP A 19 4.07 -9.69 11.01
C ASP A 19 5.00 -8.62 11.62
N CYS A 20 5.06 -7.44 11.03
CA CYS A 20 5.80 -6.30 11.59
C CYS A 20 5.30 -5.91 12.99
N CYS A 21 3.97 -5.87 13.19
CA CYS A 21 3.38 -5.54 14.48
C CYS A 21 3.60 -6.63 15.54
N GLY A 22 3.59 -7.90 15.12
CA GLY A 22 3.79 -9.06 16.00
C GLY A 22 5.24 -9.26 16.43
N THR A 23 6.18 -9.03 15.52
CA THR A 23 7.62 -9.17 15.75
C THR A 23 8.24 -7.96 16.46
N ALA A 24 7.55 -6.82 16.50
CA ALA A 24 8.02 -5.63 17.22
C ALA A 24 8.15 -5.91 18.73
N ALA A 25 9.27 -5.48 19.32
CA ALA A 25 9.54 -5.67 20.75
C ALA A 25 8.57 -4.90 21.67
N GLY A 26 7.86 -3.90 21.14
CA GLY A 26 6.88 -3.09 21.86
C GLY A 26 5.90 -2.45 20.87
N ASP A 27 5.33 -1.30 21.26
CA ASP A 27 4.51 -0.51 20.36
C ASP A 27 5.34 -0.04 19.15
N CYS A 28 4.71 0.00 17.97
CA CYS A 28 5.37 0.44 16.76
C CYS A 28 4.43 1.28 15.90
N ASP A 29 5.00 2.17 15.12
CA ASP A 29 4.29 3.05 14.21
C ASP A 29 5.02 3.18 12.88
N GLY A 30 4.29 3.51 11.83
CA GLY A 30 4.87 3.63 10.51
C GLY A 30 3.94 4.20 9.46
N LEU A 31 4.48 4.46 8.28
CA LEU A 31 3.74 5.02 7.15
C LEU A 31 3.08 3.91 6.32
N LEU A 32 1.91 4.22 5.80
CA LEU A 32 1.19 3.39 4.83
C LEU A 32 1.38 3.99 3.43
N PHE A 33 1.72 3.13 2.48
CA PHE A 33 1.87 3.47 1.08
C PHE A 33 0.78 2.80 0.25
N GLY A 34 0.36 3.49 -0.79
CA GLY A 34 -0.78 3.08 -1.58
C GLY A 34 -1.14 4.08 -2.65
N ARG A 35 -2.36 3.93 -3.16
CA ARG A 35 -2.93 4.81 -4.16
C ARG A 35 -4.35 5.19 -3.78
N ALA A 36 -4.66 6.47 -3.94
CA ALA A 36 -6.04 6.94 -3.97
C ALA A 36 -6.44 7.20 -5.43
N ALA A 37 -7.59 6.67 -5.84
CA ALA A 37 -8.14 6.87 -7.16
C ALA A 37 -9.63 7.18 -7.06
N ARG A 38 -10.12 8.11 -7.88
CA ARG A 38 -11.55 8.33 -8.08
C ARG A 38 -11.98 7.44 -9.25
N PRO A 39 -12.79 6.40 -9.03
CA PRO A 39 -13.30 5.60 -10.13
C PRO A 39 -14.09 6.50 -11.07
N THR A 40 -13.97 6.29 -12.38
CA THR A 40 -14.93 6.82 -13.34
C THR A 40 -16.30 6.21 -13.02
N ALA A 41 -17.33 7.05 -12.90
CA ALA A 41 -18.68 6.59 -12.59
C ALA A 41 -19.09 5.50 -13.62
N PRO A 42 -19.62 4.35 -13.18
CA PRO A 42 -20.17 3.39 -14.13
C PRO A 42 -21.34 4.05 -14.88
N PRO A 43 -21.56 3.72 -16.17
CA PRO A 43 -22.75 4.17 -16.88
C PRO A 43 -23.99 3.69 -16.12
N SER A 44 -24.84 4.65 -15.74
CA SER A 44 -26.12 4.41 -15.09
C SER A 44 -27.09 3.87 -16.13
N PHE A 45 -27.47 2.60 -16.00
CA PHE A 45 -28.63 2.03 -16.71
C PHE A 45 -29.80 1.99 -15.72
N SER A 46 -30.38 3.16 -15.42
CA SER A 46 -31.65 3.23 -14.69
C SER A 46 -32.72 3.68 -15.68
N ASP A 47 -33.73 2.84 -15.91
CA ASP A 47 -34.91 3.16 -16.73
C ASP A 47 -35.98 3.94 -15.93
N ASP A 48 -35.71 4.33 -14.69
CA ASP A 48 -36.65 5.10 -13.86
C ASP A 48 -36.39 6.61 -14.01
N ASP A 49 -37.28 7.27 -14.75
CA ASP A 49 -37.45 8.74 -14.83
C ASP A 49 -38.01 9.31 -13.51
N ASP A 50 -37.32 9.07 -12.39
CA ASP A 50 -37.64 9.75 -11.13
C ASP A 50 -36.36 10.33 -10.51
N SER A 51 -36.26 11.65 -10.62
CA SER A 51 -35.16 12.48 -10.14
C SER A 51 -34.95 12.33 -8.62
N GLY A 52 -34.08 11.40 -8.21
CA GLY A 52 -33.67 11.25 -6.81
C GLY A 52 -32.72 10.11 -6.46
N ALA A 53 -32.38 9.20 -7.37
CA ALA A 53 -31.51 8.06 -7.05
C ALA A 53 -30.03 8.44 -7.03
N THR A 54 -29.49 8.76 -5.86
CA THR A 54 -28.04 8.88 -5.64
C THR A 54 -27.36 7.53 -5.87
N SER A 55 -26.66 7.40 -6.99
CA SER A 55 -25.70 6.30 -7.25
C SER A 55 -24.81 6.07 -6.02
N SER A 56 -24.91 4.89 -5.38
CA SER A 56 -24.21 4.58 -4.13
C SER A 56 -22.75 4.12 -4.32
N ALA A 57 -22.21 4.28 -5.53
CA ALA A 57 -20.83 3.92 -5.82
C ALA A 57 -19.86 4.83 -5.05
N PRO A 58 -18.80 4.27 -4.44
CA PRO A 58 -17.84 5.06 -3.69
C PRO A 58 -17.11 6.05 -4.62
N THR A 59 -17.27 7.33 -4.35
CA THR A 59 -16.60 8.45 -5.04
C THR A 59 -15.06 8.44 -4.94
N LEU A 60 -14.49 7.55 -4.10
CA LEU A 60 -13.06 7.42 -3.89
C LEU A 60 -12.70 5.98 -3.50
N SER A 61 -11.62 5.44 -4.05
CA SER A 61 -11.01 4.18 -3.63
C SER A 61 -9.59 4.45 -3.13
N ILE A 62 -9.23 3.95 -1.95
CA ILE A 62 -7.89 4.01 -1.40
C ILE A 62 -7.40 2.58 -1.21
N CYS A 63 -6.33 2.21 -1.93
CA CYS A 63 -5.70 0.89 -1.87
C CYS A 63 -4.35 1.00 -1.16
N ILE A 64 -4.18 0.27 -0.07
CA ILE A 64 -2.91 0.14 0.66
C ILE A 64 -2.11 -1.01 0.02
N THR A 65 -0.92 -0.70 -0.47
CA THR A 65 -0.04 -1.65 -1.17
C THR A 65 1.22 -1.99 -0.39
N GLY A 66 1.57 -1.19 0.62
CA GLY A 66 2.74 -1.45 1.46
C GLY A 66 2.80 -0.57 2.70
N HIS A 67 3.81 -0.80 3.52
CA HIS A 67 4.08 -0.03 4.72
C HIS A 67 5.60 0.12 4.93
N ALA A 68 6.01 1.11 5.72
CA ALA A 68 7.34 1.16 6.30
C ALA A 68 7.21 1.43 7.79
N SER A 69 7.74 0.51 8.59
CA SER A 69 7.84 0.67 10.04
C SER A 69 9.10 1.45 10.37
N LEU A 70 8.95 2.44 11.23
CA LEU A 70 10.09 3.08 11.86
C LEU A 70 10.34 2.26 13.12
N ALA A 71 11.50 1.62 13.23
CA ALA A 71 11.83 0.61 14.24
C ALA A 71 11.89 1.12 15.71
N ARG A 72 11.18 2.20 16.03
CA ARG A 72 11.03 2.78 17.35
C ARG A 72 9.56 3.15 17.57
N PRO A 73 8.99 2.86 18.74
CA PRO A 73 7.70 3.42 19.11
C PRO A 73 7.77 4.94 18.97
N SER A 74 6.66 5.57 18.60
CA SER A 74 6.52 7.02 18.73
C SER A 74 7.45 7.82 17.82
N SER A 75 7.96 7.21 16.76
CA SER A 75 8.98 7.84 15.92
C SER A 75 8.39 8.65 14.78
N LEU A 76 7.12 8.43 14.41
CA LEU A 76 6.46 9.27 13.40
C LEU A 76 6.24 10.72 13.85
N SER A 77 6.23 10.97 15.15
CA SER A 77 5.83 12.27 15.69
C SER A 77 6.56 12.64 16.97
N ASP A 78 6.67 13.93 17.21
CA ASP A 78 7.15 14.44 18.49
C ASP A 78 6.13 14.17 19.64
N ALA A 79 6.48 14.58 20.86
CA ALA A 79 5.63 14.43 22.03
C ALA A 79 4.29 15.18 21.94
N LEU A 80 4.19 16.19 21.05
CA LEU A 80 2.97 16.96 20.79
C LEU A 80 2.15 16.36 19.63
N GLY A 81 2.59 15.24 19.05
CA GLY A 81 1.93 14.61 17.92
C GLY A 81 2.17 15.33 16.59
N ARG A 82 3.21 16.17 16.48
CA ARG A 82 3.60 16.79 15.21
C ARG A 82 4.42 15.80 14.41
N PHE A 83 3.99 15.56 13.18
CA PHE A 83 4.67 14.66 12.26
C PHE A 83 6.09 15.17 11.98
N GLN A 84 7.09 14.30 12.16
CA GLN A 84 8.47 14.60 11.85
C GLN A 84 8.80 14.01 10.46
N PRO A 85 9.10 14.84 9.45
CA PRO A 85 9.48 14.33 8.14
C PRO A 85 10.88 13.74 8.20
N TYR A 86 10.98 12.41 8.21
CA TYR A 86 12.22 11.69 7.99
C TYR A 86 12.39 11.48 6.49
N SER A 87 13.09 12.40 5.80
CA SER A 87 13.35 12.34 4.35
C SER A 87 12.13 12.74 3.47
N PRO A 88 12.30 13.21 2.22
CA PRO A 88 11.19 13.76 1.46
C PRO A 88 10.13 12.69 1.26
N ALA A 89 8.90 13.05 1.64
CA ALA A 89 7.73 12.20 1.56
C ALA A 89 7.70 11.47 0.22
N ARG A 90 7.65 10.14 0.28
CA ARG A 90 7.50 9.35 -0.94
C ARG A 90 6.13 9.66 -1.54
N PRO A 91 6.01 9.82 -2.87
CA PRO A 91 4.79 10.31 -3.54
C PRO A 91 3.55 9.39 -3.42
N ALA A 92 3.63 8.31 -2.64
CA ALA A 92 2.58 7.30 -2.50
C ALA A 92 2.09 7.12 -1.05
N THR A 93 2.39 8.02 -0.11
CA THR A 93 1.90 7.89 1.27
C THR A 93 0.41 8.16 1.34
N VAL A 94 -0.37 7.17 1.78
CA VAL A 94 -1.83 7.27 1.96
C VAL A 94 -2.24 7.48 3.41
N GLY A 95 -1.33 7.24 4.35
CA GLY A 95 -1.64 7.29 5.77
C GLY A 95 -0.54 6.76 6.67
N PHE A 96 -0.92 6.35 7.87
CA PHE A 96 -0.03 5.75 8.87
C PHE A 96 -0.72 4.64 9.65
N PHE A 97 0.06 3.81 10.32
CA PHE A 97 -0.44 2.81 11.25
C PHE A 97 0.17 2.98 12.63
N SER A 98 -0.53 2.48 13.65
CA SER A 98 -0.01 2.31 15.00
C SER A 98 -0.35 0.92 15.50
N SER A 99 0.62 0.25 16.11
CA SER A 99 0.46 -0.99 16.85
C SER A 99 0.59 -0.70 18.33
N ARG A 100 -0.44 -1.03 19.12
CA ARG A 100 -0.43 -0.88 20.58
C ARG A 100 -0.91 -2.15 21.25
N ARG A 101 -0.07 -2.75 22.10
CA ARG A 101 -0.41 -4.02 22.78
C ARG A 101 -1.48 -3.78 23.85
N SER A 102 -2.49 -4.65 23.91
CA SER A 102 -3.51 -4.62 24.97
C SER A 102 -4.22 -3.27 25.17
N ALA A 103 -4.42 -2.51 24.08
CA ALA A 103 -5.02 -1.17 24.11
C ALA A 103 -6.46 -1.15 23.59
N ALA A 104 -7.24 -0.17 24.07
CA ALA A 104 -8.58 0.09 23.54
C ALA A 104 -8.50 0.42 22.03
N ARG A 105 -9.42 -0.17 21.25
CA ARG A 105 -9.53 -0.01 19.78
C ARG A 105 -10.12 1.32 19.34
N ARG A 106 -9.65 2.40 19.96
CA ARG A 106 -10.01 3.78 19.66
C ARG A 106 -8.75 4.62 19.47
N PRO A 107 -8.80 5.64 18.60
CA PRO A 107 -7.69 6.56 18.45
C PRO A 107 -7.45 7.32 19.75
N SER A 108 -6.18 7.45 20.12
CA SER A 108 -5.67 8.30 21.18
C SER A 108 -5.60 9.76 20.72
N MET A 109 -5.51 10.69 21.69
CA MET A 109 -5.30 12.11 21.36
C MET A 109 -4.05 12.33 20.50
N ARG A 110 -2.99 11.55 20.76
CA ARG A 110 -1.76 11.61 19.99
C ARG A 110 -1.98 11.19 18.55
N GLU A 111 -2.61 10.05 18.29
CA GLU A 111 -2.87 9.58 16.91
C GLU A 111 -3.75 10.57 16.13
N VAL A 112 -4.70 11.23 16.79
CA VAL A 112 -5.50 12.31 16.18
C VAL A 112 -4.62 13.51 15.80
N ALA A 113 -3.70 13.92 16.68
CA ALA A 113 -2.75 15.00 16.39
C ALA A 113 -1.82 14.65 15.23
N VAL A 114 -1.27 13.41 15.22
CA VAL A 114 -0.43 12.90 14.14
C VAL A 114 -1.18 12.88 12.82
N ALA A 115 -2.41 12.37 12.80
CA ALA A 115 -3.24 12.34 11.59
C ALA A 115 -3.41 13.75 10.99
N ARG A 116 -3.73 14.75 11.82
CA ARG A 116 -3.87 16.14 11.38
C ARG A 116 -2.55 16.73 10.90
N SER A 117 -1.46 16.50 11.63
CA SER A 117 -0.14 17.01 11.26
C SER A 117 0.39 16.40 9.97
N LEU A 118 0.20 15.09 9.79
CA LEU A 118 0.64 14.35 8.61
C LEU A 118 -0.16 14.76 7.37
N SER A 119 -1.49 14.85 7.50
CA SER A 119 -2.37 15.29 6.41
C SER A 119 -2.00 16.69 5.91
N LYS A 120 -1.67 17.62 6.82
CA LYS A 120 -1.20 18.97 6.48
C LYS A 120 0.18 18.97 5.84
N SER A 121 1.13 18.23 6.41
CA SER A 121 2.52 18.16 5.92
C SER A 121 2.62 17.59 4.51
N LEU A 122 1.79 16.58 4.19
CA LEU A 122 1.80 15.91 2.91
C LEU A 122 0.84 16.51 1.87
N ALA A 123 0.04 17.52 2.25
CA ALA A 123 -0.97 18.13 1.39
C ALA A 123 -1.81 17.09 0.61
N LEU A 124 -2.26 16.04 1.30
CA LEU A 124 -2.95 14.90 0.66
C LEU A 124 -4.26 15.36 -0.01
N THR A 125 -4.48 14.92 -1.24
CA THR A 125 -5.71 15.20 -2.02
C THR A 125 -6.86 14.24 -1.69
N HIS A 126 -6.63 13.31 -0.75
CA HIS A 126 -7.58 12.31 -0.29
C HIS A 126 -7.60 12.29 1.25
N PRO A 127 -8.68 11.75 1.86
CA PRO A 127 -8.71 11.50 3.30
C PRO A 127 -7.51 10.66 3.74
N LEU A 128 -6.90 11.04 4.85
CA LEU A 128 -5.77 10.31 5.41
C LEU A 128 -6.26 9.02 6.06
N VAL A 129 -5.56 7.91 5.78
CA VAL A 129 -5.86 6.61 6.38
C VAL A 129 -5.08 6.44 7.70
N PHE A 130 -5.78 6.00 8.75
CA PHE A 130 -5.16 5.54 9.97
C PHE A 130 -5.56 4.09 10.26
N LEU A 131 -4.58 3.21 10.44
CA LEU A 131 -4.80 1.80 10.80
C LEU A 131 -4.27 1.52 12.20
N LEU A 132 -5.16 1.13 13.11
CA LEU A 132 -4.80 0.69 14.46
C LEU A 132 -4.75 -0.83 14.49
N VAL A 133 -3.62 -1.40 14.92
CA VAL A 133 -3.45 -2.83 15.20
C VAL A 133 -3.26 -3.01 16.70
N ALA A 134 -3.95 -3.97 17.28
CA ALA A 134 -3.92 -4.28 18.70
C ALA A 134 -3.61 -5.78 18.91
N PRO A 135 -2.32 -6.17 18.85
CA PRO A 135 -1.92 -7.54 19.16
C PRO A 135 -2.17 -7.84 20.64
N SER A 136 -2.73 -9.02 20.92
CA SER A 136 -2.94 -9.55 22.26
C SER A 136 -2.67 -11.05 22.29
N ALA A 137 -2.47 -11.59 23.49
CA ALA A 137 -2.28 -13.01 23.73
C ALA A 137 -3.10 -13.45 24.94
N SER A 138 -3.55 -14.70 24.95
CA SER A 138 -4.17 -15.31 26.12
C SER A 138 -3.17 -15.39 27.28
N SER A 139 -3.67 -15.53 28.51
CA SER A 139 -2.85 -15.60 29.72
C SER A 139 -1.82 -16.75 29.70
N ASN A 140 -2.16 -17.86 29.06
CA ASN A 140 -1.28 -19.01 28.85
C ASN A 140 -0.47 -18.94 27.54
N LEU A 141 -0.55 -17.83 26.80
CA LEU A 141 0.13 -17.59 25.53
C LEU A 141 -0.19 -18.60 24.41
N SER A 142 -1.27 -19.40 24.53
CA SER A 142 -1.64 -20.39 23.52
C SER A 142 -2.46 -19.79 22.37
N ILE A 143 -3.09 -18.64 22.59
CA ILE A 143 -3.92 -17.95 21.59
C ILE A 143 -3.33 -16.56 21.40
N HIS A 144 -3.02 -16.22 20.16
CA HIS A 144 -2.64 -14.88 19.74
C HIS A 144 -3.77 -14.28 18.90
N SER A 145 -4.11 -13.01 19.17
CA SER A 145 -5.14 -12.29 18.45
C SER A 145 -4.59 -10.99 17.91
N PHE A 146 -4.87 -10.72 16.63
CA PHE A 146 -4.46 -9.50 15.94
C PHE A 146 -5.70 -8.72 15.56
N ASP A 147 -6.24 -7.98 16.53
CA ASP A 147 -7.37 -7.11 16.27
C ASP A 147 -6.92 -5.86 15.50
N TYR A 148 -7.73 -5.39 14.56
CA TYR A 148 -7.42 -4.18 13.80
C TYR A 148 -8.66 -3.31 13.57
N ARG A 149 -8.44 -2.01 13.38
CA ARG A 149 -9.49 -1.05 13.03
C ARG A 149 -8.95 0.07 12.16
N ALA A 150 -9.64 0.33 11.05
CA ALA A 150 -9.30 1.43 10.16
C ALA A 150 -10.13 2.68 10.44
N PHE A 151 -9.52 3.83 10.19
CA PHE A 151 -10.13 5.14 10.33
C PHE A 151 -9.76 6.03 9.15
N LEU A 152 -10.66 6.92 8.77
CA LEU A 152 -10.40 7.99 7.81
C LEU A 152 -10.43 9.34 8.52
N LEU A 153 -9.46 10.20 8.21
CA LEU A 153 -9.47 11.58 8.64
C LEU A 153 -10.38 12.40 7.73
N VAL A 154 -11.52 12.81 8.26
CA VAL A 154 -12.50 13.70 7.59
C VAL A 154 -12.77 14.87 8.53
N ASP A 155 -12.71 16.11 8.03
CA ASP A 155 -12.95 17.31 8.83
C ASP A 155 -12.15 17.36 10.14
N SER A 156 -10.88 16.96 10.07
CA SER A 156 -9.97 16.87 11.24
C SER A 156 -10.42 15.88 12.33
N ARG A 157 -11.32 14.94 12.03
CA ARG A 157 -11.79 13.88 12.94
C ARG A 157 -11.57 12.51 12.32
N LEU A 158 -11.26 11.51 13.15
CA LEU A 158 -11.07 10.13 12.71
C LEU A 158 -12.39 9.38 12.80
N PHE A 159 -12.93 8.98 11.66
CA PHE A 159 -14.15 8.18 11.56
C PHE A 159 -13.80 6.71 11.29
N PRO A 160 -14.34 5.75 12.05
CA PRO A 160 -14.16 4.33 11.76
C PRO A 160 -14.63 4.00 10.34
N THR A 161 -13.86 3.22 9.61
CA THR A 161 -14.22 2.74 8.27
C THR A 161 -13.98 1.24 8.13
N SER A 162 -14.69 0.62 7.19
CA SER A 162 -14.48 -0.78 6.81
C SER A 162 -13.23 -0.92 5.95
N LEU A 163 -12.38 -1.89 6.30
CA LEU A 163 -11.18 -2.23 5.53
C LEU A 163 -11.43 -3.54 4.78
N GLN A 164 -11.36 -3.53 3.45
CA GLN A 164 -11.46 -4.74 2.64
C GLN A 164 -10.08 -5.36 2.41
N VAL A 165 -9.88 -6.59 2.88
CA VAL A 165 -8.67 -7.37 2.59
C VAL A 165 -8.88 -8.15 1.30
N VAL A 166 -8.22 -7.73 0.22
CA VAL A 166 -8.38 -8.31 -1.11
C VAL A 166 -7.79 -9.72 -1.14
N ASN A 167 -8.57 -10.70 -1.61
CA ASN A 167 -8.18 -12.11 -1.72
C ASN A 167 -8.73 -12.77 -3.00
N VAL A 168 -8.24 -13.96 -3.35
CA VAL A 168 -8.59 -14.70 -4.58
C VAL A 168 -10.02 -15.29 -4.54
N GLY A 169 -10.72 -15.17 -3.42
CA GLY A 169 -12.05 -15.73 -3.24
C GLY A 169 -13.09 -15.09 -4.18
N PRO A 170 -14.24 -15.78 -4.37
CA PRO A 170 -15.29 -15.36 -5.30
C PRO A 170 -15.87 -13.97 -4.99
N GLY A 171 -15.79 -13.50 -3.73
CA GLY A 171 -16.22 -12.15 -3.33
C GLY A 171 -15.40 -11.00 -3.96
N PHE A 172 -14.22 -11.28 -4.50
CA PHE A 172 -13.39 -10.30 -5.20
C PHE A 172 -13.35 -10.52 -6.72
N ARG A 173 -14.13 -11.48 -7.24
CA ARG A 173 -14.15 -11.85 -8.66
C ARG A 173 -14.47 -10.66 -9.57
N GLY A 174 -15.38 -9.78 -9.16
CA GLY A 174 -15.70 -8.55 -9.88
C GLY A 174 -14.51 -7.58 -10.03
N GLN A 175 -13.57 -7.57 -9.07
CA GLN A 175 -12.36 -6.75 -9.16
C GLN A 175 -11.34 -7.32 -10.14
N TYR A 176 -11.34 -8.65 -10.35
CA TYR A 176 -10.52 -9.32 -11.36
C TYR A 176 -11.11 -9.21 -12.76
N HIS A 177 -12.44 -9.23 -12.88
CA HIS A 177 -13.16 -9.04 -14.15
C HIS A 177 -13.14 -7.60 -14.65
N THR A 178 -12.96 -6.63 -13.76
CA THR A 178 -12.72 -5.22 -14.08
C THR A 178 -11.26 -4.88 -13.78
N PHE A 179 -10.33 -5.63 -14.39
CA PHE A 179 -8.91 -5.37 -14.25
C PHE A 179 -8.58 -3.99 -14.82
N ALA A 180 -8.29 -3.04 -13.94
CA ALA A 180 -7.57 -1.82 -14.26
C ALA A 180 -6.20 -1.91 -13.57
N ALA A 181 -5.12 -1.84 -14.33
CA ALA A 181 -3.78 -1.89 -13.75
C ALA A 181 -3.63 -0.78 -12.69
N GLU A 182 -3.41 -1.16 -11.42
CA GLU A 182 -3.19 -0.19 -10.34
C GLU A 182 -1.84 0.53 -10.47
N SER A 183 -0.92 -0.06 -11.23
CA SER A 183 0.29 0.58 -11.73
C SER A 183 -0.11 1.69 -12.71
N PRO A 184 0.33 2.95 -12.54
CA PRO A 184 0.33 3.86 -13.68
C PRO A 184 1.05 3.13 -14.82
N MET A 185 0.47 3.17 -16.01
CA MET A 185 1.15 2.66 -17.19
C MET A 185 2.52 3.35 -17.20
N PRO A 186 3.65 2.60 -17.22
CA PRO A 186 4.94 3.24 -17.37
C PRO A 186 4.82 4.17 -18.56
N TRP A 187 5.26 5.42 -18.41
CA TRP A 187 5.17 6.40 -19.47
C TRP A 187 5.77 5.80 -20.74
N LEU A 188 4.91 5.35 -21.64
CA LEU A 188 5.30 5.01 -22.99
C LEU A 188 5.40 6.35 -23.70
N PRO A 189 6.57 6.74 -24.23
CA PRO A 189 6.64 7.87 -25.13
C PRO A 189 5.58 7.64 -26.20
N ARG A 190 4.61 8.57 -26.34
CA ARG A 190 3.71 8.54 -27.50
C ARG A 190 4.62 8.49 -28.72
N PRO A 191 4.41 7.55 -29.67
CA PRO A 191 5.26 7.49 -30.84
C PRO A 191 5.18 8.85 -31.53
N PRO A 192 6.28 9.61 -31.65
CA PRO A 192 6.30 10.69 -32.61
C PRO A 192 6.06 10.07 -33.98
N ALA A 193 5.35 10.76 -34.86
CA ALA A 193 5.02 10.28 -36.20
C ALA A 193 6.25 9.95 -37.09
N LYS A 194 7.48 10.03 -36.56
CA LYS A 194 8.74 9.73 -37.24
C LYS A 194 9.78 9.16 -36.25
N GLY A 195 10.21 7.92 -36.52
CA GLY A 195 11.52 7.34 -36.20
C GLY A 195 11.88 7.16 -34.73
N PHE A 196 11.80 5.92 -34.23
CA PHE A 196 12.45 5.52 -32.97
C PHE A 196 13.98 5.41 -33.18
N SER A 197 14.77 5.93 -32.24
CA SER A 197 16.22 5.67 -32.22
C SER A 197 16.51 4.30 -31.56
N ILE A 198 17.50 3.58 -32.08
CA ILE A 198 17.92 2.25 -31.59
C ILE A 198 18.31 2.26 -30.10
N GLY A 199 18.76 3.41 -29.57
CA GLY A 199 19.14 3.57 -28.17
C GLY A 199 17.95 3.58 -27.21
N ASP A 200 16.85 4.21 -27.61
CA ASP A 200 15.63 4.32 -26.81
C ASP A 200 14.89 2.97 -26.73
N GLN A 201 14.93 2.20 -27.81
CA GLN A 201 14.43 0.83 -27.87
C GLN A 201 15.17 -0.09 -26.89
N LYS A 202 16.50 0.00 -26.85
CA LYS A 202 17.37 -0.84 -26.01
C LYS A 202 17.25 -0.52 -24.52
N ALA A 203 17.03 0.75 -24.17
CA ALA A 203 16.76 1.16 -22.79
C ALA A 203 15.39 0.63 -22.30
N MET A 204 14.41 0.58 -23.20
CA MET A 204 13.06 0.07 -22.89
C MET A 204 13.04 -1.46 -22.78
N GLU A 205 13.74 -2.17 -23.67
CA GLU A 205 13.97 -3.62 -23.56
C GLU A 205 14.74 -3.99 -22.29
N GLY A 206 15.70 -3.17 -21.87
CA GLY A 206 16.42 -3.36 -20.60
C GLY A 206 15.55 -3.23 -19.34
N MET A 207 14.45 -2.48 -19.41
CA MET A 207 13.47 -2.34 -18.31
C MET A 207 12.42 -3.46 -18.29
N MET A 208 12.16 -4.11 -19.43
CA MET A 208 11.21 -5.22 -19.55
C MET A 208 11.97 -6.52 -19.72
N ASP A 209 12.42 -7.10 -18.60
CA ASP A 209 13.03 -8.43 -18.55
C ASP A 209 12.31 -9.42 -19.49
N ALA A 210 12.96 -9.73 -20.61
CA ALA A 210 12.64 -10.75 -21.61
C ALA A 210 11.30 -10.66 -22.39
N PHE A 211 10.36 -9.75 -22.06
CA PHE A 211 9.09 -9.62 -22.79
C PHE A 211 8.99 -8.23 -23.46
N GLY A 212 9.62 -8.11 -24.63
CA GLY A 212 9.76 -6.83 -25.35
C GLY A 212 8.43 -6.19 -25.79
N LEU A 213 8.42 -4.85 -25.89
CA LEU A 213 7.23 -4.03 -26.18
C LEU A 213 6.48 -4.44 -27.46
N GLY A 214 7.21 -4.77 -28.53
CA GLY A 214 6.62 -5.17 -29.81
C GLY A 214 5.82 -6.48 -29.74
N ARG A 215 6.14 -7.36 -28.78
CA ARG A 215 5.35 -8.58 -28.54
C ARG A 215 4.05 -8.26 -27.79
N VAL A 216 4.09 -7.33 -26.83
CA VAL A 216 2.89 -6.85 -26.12
C VAL A 216 1.92 -6.16 -27.08
N GLU A 217 2.44 -5.37 -28.03
CA GLU A 217 1.64 -4.69 -29.05
C GLU A 217 0.99 -5.67 -30.02
N ALA A 218 1.71 -6.71 -30.44
CA ALA A 218 1.17 -7.80 -31.27
C ALA A 218 0.08 -8.62 -30.54
N LEU A 219 0.21 -8.80 -29.22
CA LEU A 219 -0.71 -9.57 -28.37
C LEU A 219 -2.07 -8.86 -28.19
N VAL A 220 -2.09 -7.53 -28.23
CA VAL A 220 -3.32 -6.72 -28.25
C VAL A 220 -4.01 -6.78 -29.62
N ALA A 221 -3.25 -7.06 -30.69
CA ALA A 221 -3.75 -7.05 -32.07
C ALA A 221 -4.18 -8.43 -32.62
N SER A 222 -3.77 -9.55 -32.01
CA SER A 222 -4.01 -10.91 -32.52
C SER A 222 -4.81 -11.79 -31.56
N ALA A 223 -5.97 -12.30 -31.98
CA ALA A 223 -6.88 -13.08 -31.15
C ALA A 223 -6.59 -14.61 -31.13
N THR A 224 -5.73 -15.12 -32.02
CA THR A 224 -5.62 -16.58 -32.26
C THR A 224 -4.35 -17.23 -31.68
N GLY A 225 -3.41 -16.45 -31.11
CA GLY A 225 -2.19 -16.93 -30.44
C GLY A 225 -2.17 -16.77 -28.90
N GLN A 226 -3.29 -16.35 -28.32
CA GLN A 226 -3.34 -15.80 -26.96
C GLN A 226 -2.93 -16.77 -25.85
N ALA A 227 -3.14 -18.09 -25.96
CA ALA A 227 -2.86 -19.01 -24.86
C ALA A 227 -1.34 -19.21 -24.61
N THR A 228 -0.57 -19.52 -25.65
CA THR A 228 0.87 -19.78 -25.53
C THR A 228 1.66 -18.51 -25.22
N GLU A 229 1.25 -17.37 -25.78
CA GLU A 229 1.89 -16.08 -25.52
C GLU A 229 1.58 -15.56 -24.10
N VAL A 230 0.38 -15.82 -23.58
CA VAL A 230 0.03 -15.53 -22.19
C VAL A 230 0.80 -16.45 -21.23
N GLU A 231 0.96 -17.73 -21.55
CA GLU A 231 1.81 -18.65 -20.79
C GLU A 231 3.28 -18.19 -20.75
N GLU A 232 3.83 -17.76 -21.89
CA GLU A 232 5.18 -17.19 -21.95
C GLU A 232 5.31 -15.93 -21.09
N MET A 233 4.34 -15.02 -21.15
CA MET A 233 4.29 -13.81 -20.33
C MET A 233 4.27 -14.15 -18.83
N TYR A 234 3.39 -15.07 -18.40
CA TYR A 234 3.33 -15.52 -17.01
C TYR A 234 4.65 -16.17 -16.58
N SER A 235 5.27 -16.99 -17.43
CA SER A 235 6.58 -17.59 -17.14
C SER A 235 7.67 -16.52 -16.94
N GLY A 236 7.62 -15.43 -17.71
CA GLY A 236 8.53 -14.29 -17.56
C GLY A 236 8.29 -13.53 -16.26
N MET A 237 7.02 -13.27 -15.92
CA MET A 237 6.64 -12.66 -14.64
C MET A 237 7.09 -13.49 -13.43
N LEU A 238 6.96 -14.82 -13.49
CA LEU A 238 7.43 -15.72 -12.44
C LEU A 238 8.95 -15.65 -12.26
N ARG A 239 9.72 -15.66 -13.36
CA ARG A 239 11.18 -15.48 -13.33
C ARG A 239 11.57 -14.13 -12.73
N ARG A 240 10.84 -13.07 -13.06
CA ARG A 240 11.06 -11.73 -12.47
C ARG A 240 10.73 -11.70 -10.98
N LEU A 241 9.64 -12.33 -10.55
CA LEU A 241 9.28 -12.45 -9.14
C LEU A 241 10.36 -13.21 -8.35
N GLU A 242 10.90 -14.29 -8.91
CA GLU A 242 12.00 -15.02 -8.28
C GLU A 242 13.25 -14.14 -8.11
N ARG A 243 13.62 -13.39 -9.14
CA ARG A 243 14.75 -12.45 -9.07
C ARG A 243 14.54 -11.38 -7.99
N LEU A 244 13.36 -10.75 -7.98
CA LEU A 244 13.00 -9.75 -6.97
C LEU A 244 12.99 -10.34 -5.57
N ALA A 245 12.58 -11.60 -5.40
CA ALA A 245 12.64 -12.30 -4.11
C ALA A 245 14.09 -12.44 -3.62
N ARG A 246 15.02 -12.83 -4.49
CA ARG A 246 16.46 -12.93 -4.16
C ARG A 246 17.06 -11.56 -3.81
N GLU A 247 16.73 -10.52 -4.57
CA GLU A 247 17.16 -9.15 -4.29
C GLU A 247 16.62 -8.64 -2.95
N ALA A 248 15.33 -8.89 -2.68
CA ALA A 248 14.69 -8.54 -1.41
C ALA A 248 15.33 -9.28 -0.22
N GLU A 249 15.70 -10.55 -0.38
CA GLU A 249 16.43 -11.31 0.64
C GLU A 249 17.83 -10.71 0.90
N GLY A 250 18.57 -10.39 -0.16
CA GLY A 250 19.87 -9.69 -0.08
C GLY A 250 19.74 -8.36 0.65
N GLY A 251 18.75 -7.55 0.29
CA GLY A 251 18.44 -6.27 0.95
C GLY A 251 18.10 -6.44 2.44
N LYS A 252 17.27 -7.41 2.79
CA LYS A 252 16.93 -7.72 4.19
C LYS A 252 18.16 -8.11 5.01
N LYS A 253 19.10 -8.89 4.45
CA LYS A 253 20.37 -9.23 5.13
C LYS A 253 21.20 -7.98 5.45
N LEU A 254 21.27 -7.03 4.51
CA LEU A 254 21.97 -5.77 4.70
C LEU A 254 21.33 -4.90 5.77
N VAL A 255 20.00 -4.75 5.75
CA VAL A 255 19.23 -3.99 6.76
C VAL A 255 19.45 -4.60 8.15
N ARG A 256 19.29 -5.92 8.29
CA ARG A 256 19.49 -6.62 9.57
C ARG A 256 20.90 -6.46 10.12
N ARG A 257 21.91 -6.47 9.25
CA ARG A 257 23.30 -6.20 9.64
C ARG A 257 23.46 -4.77 10.16
N GLN A 258 22.84 -3.80 9.48
CA GLN A 258 22.90 -2.40 9.90
C GLN A 258 22.15 -2.16 11.23
N GLU A 259 20.99 -2.78 11.42
CA GLU A 259 20.23 -2.71 12.67
C GLU A 259 21.04 -3.23 13.85
N ARG A 260 21.72 -4.38 13.69
CA ARG A 260 22.61 -4.94 14.72
C ARG A 260 23.73 -3.98 15.09
N LYS A 261 24.39 -3.38 14.08
CA LYS A 261 25.43 -2.36 14.32
C LYS A 261 24.86 -1.17 15.08
N ASN A 262 23.71 -0.64 14.65
CA ASN A 262 23.06 0.49 15.30
C ASN A 262 22.66 0.19 16.76
N ILE A 263 22.24 -1.04 17.07
CA ILE A 263 21.93 -1.47 18.44
C ILE A 263 23.19 -1.51 19.30
N LEU A 264 24.29 -2.08 18.78
CA LEU A 264 25.56 -2.13 19.51
C LEU A 264 26.08 -0.73 19.83
N GLU A 265 26.12 0.16 18.84
CA GLU A 265 26.57 1.54 19.04
C GLU A 265 25.67 2.31 20.01
N ARG A 266 24.36 2.05 20.03
CA ARG A 266 23.47 2.64 21.04
C ARG A 266 23.76 2.13 22.45
N ARG A 267 24.12 0.84 22.62
CA ARG A 267 24.51 0.29 23.93
C ARG A 267 25.81 0.90 24.43
N LYS A 268 26.81 1.08 23.55
CA LYS A 268 28.05 1.83 23.82
C LYS A 268 27.80 3.22 24.35
N ILE A 269 27.02 4.00 23.60
CA ILE A 269 26.70 5.38 23.96
C ILE A 269 25.96 5.45 25.30
N ALA A 270 25.13 4.45 25.60
CA ALA A 270 24.41 4.36 26.87
C ALA A 270 25.26 3.84 28.04
N GLY A 271 26.53 3.47 27.83
CA GLY A 271 27.40 2.90 28.88
C GLY A 271 26.96 1.51 29.36
N LEU A 272 26.27 0.75 28.51
CA LEU A 272 25.73 -0.59 28.81
C LEU A 272 26.60 -1.71 28.20
N GLU A 273 27.88 -1.45 27.96
CA GLU A 273 28.87 -2.46 27.53
C GLU A 273 29.69 -2.99 28.71
#